data_AF-A0A120ECT5-F1
#
_entry.id   AF-A0A120ECT5-F1
#
_cell.length_a   1.000
_cell.length_b   1.000
_cell.length_c   1.000
_cell.angle_alpha   90.00
_cell.angle_beta   90.00
_cell.angle_gamma   90.00
#
_symmetry.space_group_name_H-M   'P 1'
#
loop_
_entity.id
_entity.type
_entity.pdbx_description
1 polymer ?
#
loop_
_entity_poly.entity_id
_entity_poly.type
_entity_poly.pdbx_seq_one_letter_code
_entity_poly.pdbx_strand_id
1 'polypeptide(L)'
;MSAFKRVLVLGTGPTAIQLAVNLKKQLKSDVGIAGRASARSENFFSTLKQSNHLIHVSIQNEKHRNMEGECFVDQVFKGYETIKGNWDTIIFSVTTDAYIEVIKQINKELLKQVRCIVLISPTFGSNSLISHYMNSINPEVEIISFSTYYGDTRWMHDSPSNHVLTTAVKKKIYIGSTDYPSKNVDILCKAYKRLGIILEIMKSPLEAETRNISLYVHPPLFMNEFSLSAIFGDFDTKKFVYKMYPEGPITQYLIRDMLAQWKEIMNIVEKMKIKRLNLLQFMTDDNYPVRLESLSRQDIENFNHLENIHQEYLLYIRYTSLLIDPFSEPDKNGQYFDFSAVPFRKIFVNRAGYWDIPRMPKEDYYRIKIIQGIAKYLGLHCPTIDKFIKTYESKIEKIAQSYKGQLLSNAYYVQSFDEDLNMICSEIQKNIGGEMVE
;
A
#
# COMPACT_ATOMS: atom_id res chain seq x y z
N MET A 1 -3.54 27.41 -13.88
CA MET A 1 -4.00 26.26 -14.70
C MET A 1 -4.06 25.02 -13.81
N SER A 2 -5.04 24.12 -13.99
CA SER A 2 -5.18 22.91 -13.14
C SER A 2 -4.04 21.92 -13.40
N ALA A 3 -3.40 21.40 -12.34
CA ALA A 3 -2.36 20.38 -12.48
C ALA A 3 -2.88 19.02 -12.98
N PHE A 4 -4.20 18.81 -13.00
CA PHE A 4 -4.80 17.52 -13.39
C PHE A 4 -5.42 17.54 -14.79
N LYS A 5 -4.99 18.44 -15.69
CA LYS A 5 -5.50 18.46 -17.06
C LYS A 5 -4.96 17.29 -17.88
N ARG A 6 -3.64 17.06 -17.87
CA ARG A 6 -3.00 15.88 -18.48
C ARG A 6 -2.35 15.03 -17.40
N VAL A 7 -2.85 13.82 -17.20
CA VAL A 7 -2.45 12.93 -16.10
C VAL A 7 -1.89 11.62 -16.66
N LEU A 8 -0.66 11.29 -16.27
CA LEU A 8 -0.03 10.03 -16.62
C LEU A 8 -0.11 9.05 -15.46
N VAL A 9 -0.81 7.93 -15.64
CA VAL A 9 -0.93 6.86 -14.64
C VAL A 9 0.12 5.79 -14.92
N LEU A 10 1.04 5.61 -13.97
CA LEU A 10 2.10 4.60 -14.03
C LEU A 10 1.61 3.32 -13.36
N GLY A 11 1.46 2.26 -14.16
CA GLY A 11 0.95 0.96 -13.75
C GLY A 11 -0.14 0.44 -14.69
N THR A 12 -0.27 -0.89 -14.76
CA THR A 12 -1.27 -1.58 -15.60
C THR A 12 -2.13 -2.55 -14.78
N GLY A 13 -2.15 -2.35 -13.46
CA GLY A 13 -2.98 -3.12 -12.54
C GLY A 13 -4.42 -2.60 -12.48
N PRO A 14 -5.31 -3.28 -11.73
CA PRO A 14 -6.70 -2.87 -11.60
C PRO A 14 -6.88 -1.45 -11.05
N THR A 15 -6.01 -1.04 -10.12
CA THR A 15 -5.96 0.32 -9.56
C THR A 15 -5.76 1.38 -10.64
N ALA A 16 -4.92 1.13 -11.64
CA ALA A 16 -4.66 2.08 -12.73
C ALA A 16 -5.92 2.35 -13.56
N ILE A 17 -6.70 1.30 -13.86
CA ILE A 17 -7.96 1.39 -14.60
C ILE A 17 -9.00 2.17 -13.80
N GLN A 18 -9.20 1.84 -12.53
CA GLN A 18 -10.14 2.55 -11.67
C GLN A 18 -9.77 4.04 -11.54
N LEU A 19 -8.49 4.36 -11.38
CA LEU A 19 -8.00 5.73 -11.33
C LEU A 19 -8.29 6.45 -12.65
N ALA A 20 -7.99 5.84 -13.80
CA ALA A 20 -8.23 6.44 -15.11
C ALA A 20 -9.71 6.79 -15.33
N VAL A 21 -10.64 5.88 -15.02
CA VAL A 21 -12.09 6.14 -15.08
C VAL A 21 -12.48 7.31 -14.16
N ASN A 22 -11.96 7.33 -12.92
CA ASN A 22 -12.28 8.39 -11.97
C ASN A 22 -11.70 9.75 -12.38
N LEU A 23 -10.49 9.81 -12.92
CA LEU A 23 -9.89 11.05 -13.45
C LEU A 23 -10.72 11.60 -14.61
N LYS A 24 -11.12 10.75 -15.55
CA LYS A 24 -12.00 11.11 -16.67
C LYS A 24 -13.34 11.66 -16.19
N LYS A 25 -14.02 10.95 -15.28
CA LYS A 25 -15.36 11.33 -14.81
C LYS A 25 -15.35 12.56 -13.90
N GLN A 26 -14.40 12.65 -12.97
CA GLN A 26 -14.41 13.67 -11.91
C GLN A 26 -13.67 14.95 -12.28
N LEU A 27 -12.60 14.83 -13.07
CA LEU A 27 -11.70 15.93 -13.43
C LEU A 27 -11.65 16.25 -14.93
N LYS A 28 -12.26 15.42 -15.78
CA LYS A 28 -12.23 15.56 -17.25
C LYS A 28 -10.80 15.59 -17.81
N SER A 29 -9.91 14.82 -17.20
CA SER A 29 -8.49 14.76 -17.59
C SER A 29 -8.29 14.06 -18.94
N ASP A 30 -7.25 14.48 -19.66
CA ASP A 30 -6.55 13.66 -20.66
C ASP A 30 -5.66 12.67 -19.88
N VAL A 31 -5.87 11.36 -20.08
CA VAL A 31 -5.28 10.29 -19.29
C VAL A 31 -4.41 9.40 -20.16
N GLY A 32 -3.13 9.36 -19.81
CA GLY A 32 -2.18 8.37 -20.31
C GLY A 32 -2.02 7.21 -19.33
N ILE A 33 -1.82 5.99 -19.84
CA ILE A 33 -1.39 4.83 -19.04
C ILE A 33 -0.05 4.33 -19.54
N ALA A 34 0.91 4.16 -18.63
CA ALA A 34 2.21 3.56 -18.93
C ALA A 34 2.48 2.34 -18.05
N GLY A 35 3.12 1.31 -18.61
CA GLY A 35 3.55 0.16 -17.82
C GLY A 35 4.72 -0.55 -18.45
N ARG A 36 5.50 -1.26 -17.61
CA ARG A 36 6.62 -2.09 -18.07
C ARG A 36 6.20 -3.09 -19.14
N ALA A 37 7.09 -3.39 -20.07
CA ALA A 37 6.92 -4.53 -20.96
C ALA A 37 7.21 -5.84 -20.20
N SER A 38 6.17 -6.49 -19.69
CA SER A 38 6.25 -7.79 -19.03
C SER A 38 5.22 -8.76 -19.59
N ALA A 39 5.46 -10.05 -19.39
CA ALA A 39 4.51 -11.08 -19.80
C ALA A 39 3.12 -10.89 -19.16
N ARG A 40 3.01 -10.29 -17.97
CA ARG A 40 1.71 -9.99 -17.31
C ARG A 40 0.99 -8.82 -17.99
N SER A 41 1.72 -7.73 -18.26
CA SER A 41 1.17 -6.52 -18.87
C SER A 41 0.91 -6.68 -20.37
N GLU A 42 1.51 -7.66 -21.04
CA GLU A 42 1.26 -7.93 -22.46
C GLU A 42 -0.20 -8.27 -22.76
N ASN A 43 -0.83 -9.06 -21.88
CA ASN A 43 -2.26 -9.36 -22.00
C ASN A 43 -3.12 -8.09 -21.80
N PHE A 44 -2.70 -7.21 -20.88
CA PHE A 44 -3.36 -5.92 -20.70
C PHE A 44 -3.24 -5.03 -21.95
N PHE A 45 -2.04 -4.87 -22.51
CA PHE A 45 -1.85 -4.03 -23.69
C PHE A 45 -2.56 -4.58 -24.93
N SER A 46 -2.59 -5.90 -25.12
CA SER A 46 -3.33 -6.52 -26.23
C SER A 46 -4.84 -6.34 -26.11
N THR A 47 -5.41 -6.58 -24.93
CA THR A 47 -6.86 -6.34 -24.68
C THR A 47 -7.23 -4.87 -24.81
N LEU A 48 -6.37 -3.95 -24.35
CA LEU A 48 -6.58 -2.52 -24.51
C LEU A 48 -6.54 -2.10 -25.99
N LYS A 49 -5.62 -2.66 -26.79
CA LYS A 49 -5.58 -2.43 -28.24
C LYS A 49 -6.82 -2.97 -28.95
N GLN A 50 -7.27 -4.18 -28.61
CA GLN A 50 -8.46 -4.81 -29.19
C GLN A 50 -9.75 -4.05 -28.89
N SER A 51 -9.81 -3.37 -27.75
CA SER A 51 -10.95 -2.55 -27.31
C SER A 51 -10.87 -1.08 -27.75
N ASN A 52 -9.97 -0.73 -28.66
CA ASN A 52 -9.72 0.66 -29.07
C ASN A 52 -9.48 1.60 -27.86
N HIS A 53 -8.74 1.10 -26.87
CA HIS A 53 -8.43 1.78 -25.61
C HIS A 53 -9.61 2.05 -24.67
N LEU A 54 -10.76 1.41 -24.90
CA LEU A 54 -11.88 1.45 -23.97
C LEU A 54 -11.55 0.62 -22.72
N ILE A 55 -11.65 1.25 -21.55
CA ILE A 55 -11.56 0.57 -20.26
C ILE A 55 -12.90 0.64 -19.53
N HIS A 56 -13.16 -0.39 -18.72
CA HIS A 56 -14.40 -0.52 -17.99
C HIS A 56 -14.17 -0.92 -16.53
N VAL A 57 -14.96 -0.32 -15.64
CA VAL A 57 -15.03 -0.64 -14.23
C VAL A 57 -16.47 -1.03 -13.91
N SER A 58 -16.66 -2.25 -13.43
CA SER A 58 -17.91 -2.68 -12.78
C SER A 58 -17.78 -2.65 -11.27
N ILE A 59 -18.91 -2.74 -10.58
CA ILE A 59 -19.01 -2.77 -9.13
C ILE A 59 -19.73 -4.03 -8.65
N GLN A 60 -19.35 -4.53 -7.47
CA GLN A 60 -20.05 -5.66 -6.84
C GLN A 60 -21.26 -5.20 -6.01
N ASN A 61 -21.20 -3.99 -5.44
CA ASN A 61 -22.21 -3.45 -4.53
C ASN A 61 -22.72 -2.11 -5.05
N GLU A 62 -24.03 -1.96 -5.21
CA GLU A 62 -24.68 -0.74 -5.71
C GLU A 62 -24.35 0.51 -4.87
N LYS A 63 -23.97 0.34 -3.60
CA LYS A 63 -23.45 1.44 -2.75
C LYS A 63 -22.21 2.11 -3.34
N HIS A 64 -21.54 1.48 -4.29
CA HIS A 64 -20.33 1.99 -4.95
C HIS A 64 -20.60 2.50 -6.37
N ARG A 65 -21.85 2.79 -6.75
CA ARG A 65 -22.25 3.22 -8.12
C ARG A 65 -21.40 4.36 -8.69
N ASN A 66 -20.92 5.27 -7.85
CA ASN A 66 -20.07 6.39 -8.30
C ASN A 66 -18.70 5.94 -8.87
N MET A 67 -18.25 4.72 -8.54
CA MET A 67 -16.99 4.12 -9.01
C MET A 67 -17.11 3.45 -10.37
N GLU A 68 -18.31 3.03 -10.74
CA GLU A 68 -18.60 2.34 -11.99
C GLU A 68 -18.46 3.28 -13.20
N GLY A 69 -18.01 2.76 -14.33
CA GLY A 69 -18.04 3.51 -15.58
C GLY A 69 -17.12 2.98 -16.64
N GLU A 70 -17.10 3.68 -17.75
CA GLU A 70 -16.21 3.41 -18.88
C GLU A 70 -15.60 4.71 -19.40
N CYS A 71 -14.43 4.61 -19.99
CA CYS A 71 -13.81 5.72 -20.71
C CYS A 71 -12.74 5.20 -21.69
N PHE A 72 -12.39 6.04 -22.65
CA PHE A 72 -11.22 5.81 -23.50
C PHE A 72 -9.96 6.36 -22.83
N VAL A 73 -8.90 5.58 -22.87
CA VAL A 73 -7.54 6.04 -22.51
C VAL A 73 -6.95 6.75 -23.72
N ASP A 74 -6.53 8.00 -23.55
CA ASP A 74 -6.09 8.84 -24.67
C ASP A 74 -4.73 8.38 -25.21
N GLN A 75 -3.84 7.94 -24.33
CA GLN A 75 -2.49 7.50 -24.69
C GLN A 75 -2.04 6.28 -23.88
N VAL A 76 -1.38 5.35 -24.55
CA VAL A 76 -0.92 4.09 -23.96
C VAL A 76 0.55 3.89 -24.29
N PHE A 77 1.38 3.66 -23.27
CA PHE A 77 2.82 3.47 -23.39
C PHE A 77 3.24 2.10 -22.87
N LYS A 78 3.78 1.26 -23.75
CA LYS A 78 4.40 -0.03 -23.41
C LYS A 78 5.89 0.20 -23.21
N GLY A 79 6.32 0.29 -21.95
CA GLY A 79 7.65 0.75 -21.54
C GLY A 79 7.61 2.19 -21.03
N TYR A 80 8.25 2.46 -19.89
CA TYR A 80 8.28 3.80 -19.30
C TYR A 80 9.21 4.75 -20.09
N GLU A 81 10.24 4.20 -20.70
CA GLU A 81 11.14 4.88 -21.63
C GLU A 81 10.44 5.37 -22.91
N THR A 82 9.27 4.82 -23.23
CA THR A 82 8.50 5.16 -24.44
C THR A 82 7.53 6.32 -24.25
N ILE A 83 7.41 6.84 -23.01
CA ILE A 83 6.50 7.95 -22.69
C ILE A 83 6.90 9.19 -23.49
N LYS A 84 5.91 9.80 -24.16
CA LYS A 84 6.08 11.03 -24.96
C LYS A 84 5.06 12.09 -24.55
N GLY A 85 5.31 13.31 -24.99
CA GLY A 85 4.44 14.47 -24.73
C GLY A 85 4.64 15.08 -23.34
N ASN A 86 3.79 16.05 -23.03
CA ASN A 86 3.87 16.82 -21.78
C ASN A 86 2.73 16.39 -20.85
N TRP A 87 3.07 16.18 -19.58
CA TRP A 87 2.15 15.70 -18.55
C TRP A 87 2.20 16.65 -17.36
N ASP A 88 1.04 17.16 -16.93
CA ASP A 88 0.97 18.07 -15.78
C ASP A 88 1.16 17.30 -14.47
N THR A 89 0.61 16.09 -14.38
CA THR A 89 0.70 15.21 -13.20
C THR A 89 1.10 13.79 -13.57
N ILE A 90 1.94 13.17 -12.73
CA ILE A 90 2.25 11.74 -12.75
C ILE A 90 1.62 11.06 -11.52
N ILE A 91 0.97 9.92 -11.71
CA ILE A 91 0.39 9.12 -10.63
C ILE A 91 1.06 7.75 -10.57
N PHE A 92 1.68 7.44 -9.43
CA PHE A 92 2.23 6.11 -9.15
C PHE A 92 1.12 5.19 -8.65
N SER A 93 0.74 4.22 -9.47
CA SER A 93 -0.18 3.13 -9.15
C SER A 93 0.49 1.74 -9.16
N VAL A 94 1.83 1.73 -9.28
CA VAL A 94 2.68 0.55 -9.09
C VAL A 94 2.90 0.27 -7.61
N THR A 95 3.57 -0.83 -7.30
CA THR A 95 3.96 -1.20 -5.95
C THR A 95 5.07 -0.26 -5.46
N THR A 96 5.07 0.05 -4.16
CA THR A 96 5.95 1.10 -3.59
C THR A 96 7.45 0.80 -3.74
N ASP A 97 7.82 -0.48 -3.75
CA ASP A 97 9.19 -0.97 -3.98
C ASP A 97 9.69 -0.72 -5.41
N ALA A 98 8.78 -0.40 -6.34
CA ALA A 98 9.12 -0.12 -7.74
C ALA A 98 9.20 1.38 -8.07
N TYR A 99 8.90 2.29 -7.13
CA TYR A 99 8.77 3.72 -7.43
C TYR A 99 10.05 4.31 -8.07
N ILE A 100 11.22 4.04 -7.48
CA ILE A 100 12.50 4.54 -7.99
C ILE A 100 12.90 3.89 -9.30
N GLU A 101 12.73 2.57 -9.41
CA GLU A 101 13.02 1.87 -10.67
C GLU A 101 12.17 2.42 -11.83
N VAL A 102 10.90 2.74 -11.57
CA VAL A 102 9.98 3.29 -12.57
C VAL A 102 10.35 4.71 -12.95
N ILE A 103 10.54 5.62 -11.98
CA ILE A 103 10.79 7.03 -12.28
C ILE A 103 12.11 7.24 -13.02
N LYS A 104 13.14 6.42 -12.72
CA LYS A 104 14.45 6.44 -13.39
C LYS A 104 14.39 6.11 -14.88
N GLN A 105 13.35 5.40 -15.34
CA GLN A 105 13.16 5.04 -16.74
C GLN A 105 12.48 6.16 -17.56
N ILE A 106 11.89 7.16 -16.89
CA ILE A 106 11.20 8.26 -17.56
C ILE A 106 12.22 9.31 -18.03
N ASN A 107 11.99 9.88 -19.21
CA ASN A 107 12.84 10.94 -19.75
C ASN A 107 12.91 12.15 -18.79
N LYS A 108 14.13 12.58 -18.42
CA LYS A 108 14.35 13.71 -17.50
C LYS A 108 13.76 15.03 -17.99
N GLU A 109 13.75 15.30 -19.30
CA GLU A 109 13.17 16.51 -19.87
C GLU A 109 11.64 16.55 -19.71
N LEU A 110 10.98 15.39 -19.69
CA LEU A 110 9.57 15.29 -19.35
C LEU A 110 9.38 15.58 -17.86
N LEU A 111 10.18 14.96 -16.99
CA LEU A 111 10.09 15.14 -15.54
C LEU A 111 10.30 16.61 -15.10
N LYS A 112 11.14 17.38 -15.81
CA LYS A 112 11.31 18.83 -15.61
C LYS A 112 10.03 19.65 -15.74
N GLN A 113 9.03 19.15 -16.46
CA GLN A 113 7.79 19.88 -16.75
C GLN A 113 6.63 19.45 -15.86
N VAL A 114 6.77 18.33 -15.16
CA VAL A 114 5.74 17.78 -14.27
C VAL A 114 5.54 18.71 -13.09
N ARG A 115 4.30 19.06 -12.79
CA ARG A 115 3.96 19.96 -11.69
C ARG A 115 3.62 19.22 -10.41
N CYS A 116 3.10 18.01 -10.53
CA CYS A 116 2.65 17.21 -9.39
C CYS A 116 2.94 15.72 -9.59
N ILE A 117 3.39 15.06 -8.53
CA ILE A 117 3.50 13.60 -8.44
C ILE A 117 2.59 13.11 -7.33
N VAL A 118 1.75 12.12 -7.63
CA VAL A 118 0.82 11.52 -6.67
C VAL A 118 1.19 10.07 -6.40
N LEU A 119 1.40 9.71 -5.14
CA LEU A 119 1.68 8.36 -4.67
C LEU A 119 0.40 7.74 -4.10
N ILE A 120 -0.14 6.71 -4.76
CA ILE A 120 -1.45 6.13 -4.40
C ILE A 120 -1.35 5.12 -3.25
N SER A 121 -0.28 4.34 -3.19
CA SER A 121 -0.06 3.35 -2.12
C SER A 121 1.39 3.33 -1.64
N PRO A 122 1.89 4.48 -1.17
CA PRO A 122 3.24 4.59 -0.62
C PRO A 122 3.42 3.78 0.67
N THR A 123 4.68 3.56 1.04
CA THR A 123 5.10 3.21 2.39
C THR A 123 5.63 4.43 3.13
N PHE A 124 5.92 4.28 4.42
CA PHE A 124 6.58 5.29 5.22
C PHE A 124 7.96 5.64 4.62
N GLY A 125 8.11 6.88 4.14
CA GLY A 125 9.33 7.40 3.52
C GLY A 125 9.27 7.47 1.98
N SER A 126 8.20 7.02 1.33
CA SER A 126 8.12 7.06 -0.14
C SER A 126 8.14 8.46 -0.72
N ASN A 127 7.52 9.44 -0.06
CA ASN A 127 7.63 10.84 -0.47
C ASN A 127 9.09 11.29 -0.45
N SER A 128 9.82 11.03 0.64
CA SER A 128 11.22 11.43 0.82
C SER A 128 12.10 10.82 -0.28
N LEU A 129 11.85 9.56 -0.63
CA LEU A 129 12.52 8.87 -1.72
C LEU A 129 12.34 9.59 -3.06
N ILE A 130 11.10 9.97 -3.39
CA ILE A 130 10.77 10.64 -4.66
C ILE A 130 11.23 12.10 -4.65
N SER A 131 11.06 12.82 -3.54
CA SER A 131 11.56 14.19 -3.37
C SER A 131 13.05 14.25 -3.60
N HIS A 132 13.82 13.34 -2.97
CA HIS A 132 15.26 13.29 -3.16
C HIS A 132 15.66 13.14 -4.62
N TYR A 133 15.04 12.19 -5.32
CA TYR A 133 15.31 11.94 -6.72
C TYR A 133 14.98 13.17 -7.59
N MET A 134 13.82 13.78 -7.32
CA MET A 134 13.31 14.92 -8.08
C MET A 134 14.07 16.23 -7.80
N ASN A 135 14.71 16.40 -6.65
CA ASN A 135 15.47 17.61 -6.31
C ASN A 135 16.54 17.98 -7.35
N SER A 136 17.12 16.98 -8.04
CA SER A 136 18.12 17.19 -9.09
C SER A 136 17.54 17.49 -10.48
N ILE A 137 16.23 17.34 -10.66
CA ILE A 137 15.53 17.40 -11.95
C ILE A 137 14.51 18.54 -11.96
N ASN A 138 13.63 18.56 -10.97
CA ASN A 138 12.61 19.57 -10.74
C ASN A 138 12.35 19.70 -9.23
N PRO A 139 13.07 20.58 -8.52
CA PRO A 139 12.91 20.74 -7.07
C PRO A 139 11.57 21.36 -6.66
N GLU A 140 10.87 22.02 -7.58
CA GLU A 140 9.58 22.68 -7.34
C GLU A 140 8.38 21.75 -7.59
N VAL A 141 8.61 20.46 -7.86
CA VAL A 141 7.52 19.51 -8.08
C VAL A 141 6.79 19.22 -6.78
N GLU A 142 5.47 19.40 -6.78
CA GLU A 142 4.66 19.02 -5.62
C GLU A 142 4.57 17.49 -5.53
N ILE A 143 4.79 16.92 -4.35
CA ILE A 143 4.60 15.50 -4.09
C ILE A 143 3.47 15.28 -3.10
N ILE A 144 2.48 14.49 -3.52
CA ILE A 144 1.29 14.16 -2.73
C ILE A 144 1.30 12.67 -2.41
N SER A 145 1.23 12.32 -1.13
CA SER A 145 1.06 10.93 -0.67
C SER A 145 -0.35 10.70 -0.16
N PHE A 146 -1.00 9.66 -0.69
CA PHE A 146 -2.15 9.04 -0.06
C PHE A 146 -1.68 8.03 0.99
N SER A 147 -2.52 7.72 1.96
CA SER A 147 -2.17 6.66 2.92
C SER A 147 -2.29 5.25 2.35
N THR A 148 -3.24 5.03 1.44
CA THR A 148 -3.44 3.76 0.73
C THR A 148 -4.37 3.94 -0.46
N TYR A 149 -4.44 2.93 -1.32
CA TYR A 149 -5.47 2.86 -2.35
C TYR A 149 -6.86 2.79 -1.71
N TYR A 150 -7.82 3.52 -2.28
CA TYR A 150 -9.13 3.74 -1.69
C TYR A 150 -10.12 2.58 -1.85
N GLY A 151 -9.77 1.50 -2.54
CA GLY A 151 -10.69 0.41 -2.81
C GLY A 151 -10.05 -0.96 -2.78
N ASP A 152 -10.89 -1.96 -2.99
CA ASP A 152 -10.48 -3.29 -3.41
C ASP A 152 -10.97 -3.48 -4.84
N THR A 153 -10.01 -3.56 -5.77
CA THR A 153 -10.29 -3.64 -7.21
C THR A 153 -9.45 -4.76 -7.79
N ARG A 154 -10.11 -5.65 -8.52
CA ARG A 154 -9.50 -6.83 -9.13
C ARG A 154 -9.91 -6.95 -10.58
N TRP A 155 -9.23 -7.83 -11.30
CA TRP A 155 -9.64 -8.20 -12.65
C TRP A 155 -10.99 -8.93 -12.60
N MET A 156 -11.91 -8.61 -13.53
CA MET A 156 -13.24 -9.22 -13.55
C MET A 156 -13.19 -10.76 -13.64
N HIS A 157 -12.22 -11.28 -14.39
CA HIS A 157 -11.99 -12.71 -14.60
C HIS A 157 -10.59 -13.15 -14.14
N ASP A 158 -10.09 -12.54 -13.05
CA ASP A 158 -8.80 -12.86 -12.41
C ASP A 158 -7.56 -12.87 -13.34
N SER A 159 -7.68 -12.24 -14.51
CA SER A 159 -6.64 -12.14 -15.54
C SER A 159 -6.53 -10.70 -16.07
N PRO A 160 -5.31 -10.21 -16.38
CA PRO A 160 -5.13 -8.83 -16.86
C PRO A 160 -5.95 -8.53 -18.11
N SER A 161 -6.77 -7.50 -18.08
CA SER A 161 -7.66 -7.12 -19.19
C SER A 161 -7.94 -5.60 -19.18
N ASN A 162 -8.85 -5.11 -20.02
CA ASN A 162 -9.36 -3.74 -19.96
C ASN A 162 -10.56 -3.57 -18.99
N HIS A 163 -10.94 -4.62 -18.24
CA HIS A 163 -12.14 -4.66 -17.40
C HIS A 163 -11.85 -5.12 -15.97
N VAL A 164 -12.21 -4.27 -15.00
CA VAL A 164 -12.02 -4.51 -13.57
C VAL A 164 -13.32 -4.48 -12.79
N LEU A 165 -13.30 -5.10 -11.61
CA LEU A 165 -14.38 -5.13 -10.64
C LEU A 165 -13.90 -4.47 -9.34
N THR A 166 -14.60 -3.43 -8.89
CA THR A 166 -14.42 -2.84 -7.55
C THR A 166 -15.42 -3.45 -6.58
N THR A 167 -14.90 -4.15 -5.57
CA THR A 167 -15.69 -4.94 -4.61
C THR A 167 -15.98 -4.14 -3.35
N ALA A 168 -15.04 -3.30 -2.92
CA ALA A 168 -15.16 -2.46 -1.73
C ALA A 168 -14.50 -1.10 -1.92
N VAL A 169 -14.97 -0.10 -1.18
CA VAL A 169 -14.44 1.27 -1.17
C VAL A 169 -14.33 1.75 0.27
N LYS A 170 -13.17 2.30 0.63
CA LYS A 170 -12.92 2.92 1.95
C LYS A 170 -13.70 4.22 2.08
N LYS A 171 -14.31 4.45 3.26
CA LYS A 171 -15.02 5.70 3.56
C LYS A 171 -14.08 6.87 3.75
N LYS A 172 -12.89 6.63 4.30
CA LYS A 172 -11.87 7.64 4.59
C LYS A 172 -10.49 7.19 4.12
N ILE A 173 -9.74 8.12 3.56
CA ILE A 173 -8.31 8.01 3.24
C ILE A 173 -7.62 9.29 3.72
N TYR A 174 -6.33 9.20 4.02
CA TYR A 174 -5.52 10.36 4.41
C TYR A 174 -4.65 10.80 3.25
N ILE A 175 -4.43 12.11 3.14
CA ILE A 175 -3.66 12.72 2.06
C ILE A 175 -2.76 13.82 2.62
N GLY A 176 -1.52 13.91 2.15
CA GLY A 176 -0.59 14.97 2.53
C GLY A 176 0.24 15.41 1.34
N SER A 177 0.64 16.68 1.32
CA SER A 177 1.43 17.30 0.24
C SER A 177 2.67 17.98 0.81
N THR A 178 3.75 18.03 0.02
CA THR A 178 4.93 18.87 0.29
C THR A 178 4.57 20.36 0.37
N ASP A 179 3.51 20.78 -0.32
CA ASP A 179 3.11 22.17 -0.47
C ASP A 179 1.89 22.45 0.42
N TYR A 180 2.00 22.24 1.72
CA TYR A 180 0.87 22.46 2.65
C TYR A 180 0.69 23.96 2.97
N PRO A 181 -0.51 24.56 2.76
CA PRO A 181 -1.73 24.00 2.17
C PRO A 181 -1.72 23.97 0.63
N SER A 182 -2.23 22.88 0.04
CA SER A 182 -2.14 22.62 -1.41
C SER A 182 -3.48 22.77 -2.14
N LYS A 183 -3.45 23.54 -3.24
CA LYS A 183 -4.58 23.65 -4.19
C LYS A 183 -4.86 22.34 -4.93
N ASN A 184 -3.84 21.52 -5.16
CA ASN A 184 -4.00 20.23 -5.82
C ASN A 184 -4.67 19.22 -4.89
N VAL A 185 -4.34 19.24 -3.59
CA VAL A 185 -5.07 18.49 -2.56
C VAL A 185 -6.54 18.93 -2.50
N ASP A 186 -6.86 20.22 -2.54
CA ASP A 186 -8.24 20.70 -2.57
C ASP A 186 -9.04 20.18 -3.78
N ILE A 187 -8.41 20.12 -4.95
CA ILE A 187 -9.00 19.55 -6.18
C ILE A 187 -9.31 18.07 -5.96
N LEU A 188 -8.35 17.30 -5.42
CA LEU A 188 -8.53 15.88 -5.13
C LEU A 188 -9.62 15.66 -4.08
N CYS A 189 -9.68 16.45 -3.00
CA CYS A 189 -10.74 16.37 -2.00
C CYS A 189 -12.13 16.57 -2.62
N LYS A 190 -12.28 17.55 -3.52
CA LYS A 190 -13.55 17.78 -4.26
C LYS A 190 -13.89 16.64 -5.22
N ALA A 191 -12.90 16.01 -5.84
CA ALA A 191 -13.12 14.86 -6.72
C ALA A 191 -13.54 13.62 -5.92
N TYR A 192 -12.83 13.30 -4.84
CA TYR A 192 -13.09 12.12 -4.00
C TYR A 192 -14.39 12.24 -3.20
N LYS A 193 -14.77 13.46 -2.79
CA LYS A 193 -16.09 13.70 -2.16
C LYS A 193 -17.24 13.29 -3.09
N ARG A 194 -17.11 13.50 -4.41
CA ARG A 194 -18.10 13.04 -5.41
C ARG A 194 -18.13 11.52 -5.58
N LEU A 195 -17.05 10.84 -5.21
CA LEU A 195 -16.98 9.38 -5.15
C LEU A 195 -17.51 8.83 -3.80
N GLY A 196 -17.89 9.69 -2.86
CA GLY A 196 -18.32 9.28 -1.52
C GLY A 196 -17.16 8.95 -0.56
N ILE A 197 -15.94 9.40 -0.88
CA ILE A 197 -14.74 9.16 -0.08
C ILE A 197 -14.31 10.46 0.60
N ILE A 198 -14.07 10.40 1.91
CA ILE A 198 -13.51 11.50 2.69
C ILE A 198 -11.99 11.44 2.58
N LEU A 199 -11.37 12.54 2.13
CA LEU A 199 -9.94 12.73 2.21
C LEU A 199 -9.63 13.60 3.43
N GLU A 200 -9.02 13.01 4.46
CA GLU A 200 -8.54 13.73 5.63
C GLU A 200 -7.13 14.27 5.35
N ILE A 201 -7.00 15.59 5.37
CA ILE A 201 -5.75 16.29 4.99
C ILE A 201 -4.80 16.27 6.19
N MET A 202 -3.60 15.74 5.98
CA MET A 202 -2.47 15.73 6.91
C MET A 202 -1.52 16.89 6.59
N LYS A 203 -0.67 17.26 7.55
CA LYS A 203 0.26 18.40 7.39
C LYS A 203 1.41 18.10 6.43
N SER A 204 1.73 16.82 6.22
CA SER A 204 2.81 16.39 5.33
C SER A 204 2.49 15.05 4.66
N PRO A 205 3.14 14.73 3.53
CA PRO A 205 2.98 13.42 2.87
C PRO A 205 3.40 12.28 3.81
N LEU A 206 4.46 12.49 4.58
CA LEU A 206 4.98 11.52 5.53
C LEU A 206 3.96 11.22 6.64
N GLU A 207 3.23 12.22 7.15
CA GLU A 207 2.14 11.98 8.10
C GLU A 207 1.03 11.12 7.47
N ALA A 208 0.63 11.40 6.23
CA ALA A 208 -0.35 10.57 5.51
C ALA A 208 0.12 9.13 5.31
N GLU A 209 1.40 8.92 5.00
CA GLU A 209 2.00 7.58 4.85
C GLU A 209 1.91 6.74 6.13
N THR A 210 1.93 7.36 7.32
CA THR A 210 1.72 6.64 8.58
C THR A 210 0.28 6.16 8.78
N ARG A 211 -0.70 6.69 8.05
CA ARG A 211 -2.11 6.27 8.16
C ARG A 211 -2.42 5.07 7.27
N ASN A 212 -1.48 4.12 7.21
CA ASN A 212 -1.55 2.90 6.41
C ASN A 212 -1.54 1.67 7.33
N ILE A 213 -2.67 0.96 7.41
CA ILE A 213 -2.84 -0.18 8.33
C ILE A 213 -1.82 -1.29 8.10
N SER A 214 -1.43 -1.53 6.85
CA SER A 214 -0.49 -2.60 6.50
C SER A 214 0.89 -2.41 7.12
N LEU A 215 1.29 -1.17 7.45
CA LEU A 215 2.55 -0.93 8.16
C LEU A 215 2.59 -1.62 9.53
N TYR A 216 1.44 -1.71 10.20
CA TYR A 216 1.35 -2.18 11.58
C TYR A 216 0.94 -3.64 11.68
N VAL A 217 0.16 -4.13 10.71
CA VAL A 217 -0.49 -5.44 10.83
C VAL A 217 0.12 -6.51 9.94
N HIS A 218 0.72 -6.16 8.79
CA HIS A 218 1.24 -7.19 7.89
C HIS A 218 2.51 -7.87 8.41
N PRO A 219 3.56 -7.17 8.87
CA PRO A 219 4.75 -7.87 9.34
C PRO A 219 4.48 -8.91 10.44
N PRO A 220 3.68 -8.66 11.50
CA PRO A 220 3.39 -9.69 12.48
C PRO A 220 2.52 -10.82 11.91
N LEU A 221 1.64 -10.54 10.94
CA LEU A 221 0.78 -11.54 10.31
C LEU A 221 1.49 -12.41 9.27
N PHE A 222 2.57 -11.94 8.62
CA PHE A 222 3.21 -12.66 7.52
C PHE A 222 4.67 -13.05 7.77
N MET A 223 5.39 -12.35 8.66
CA MET A 223 6.82 -12.57 8.94
C MET A 223 7.04 -13.32 10.26
N ASN A 224 6.19 -14.32 10.52
CA ASN A 224 6.30 -15.28 11.61
C ASN A 224 6.45 -16.70 11.04
N GLU A 225 6.99 -17.63 11.84
CA GLU A 225 7.26 -19.01 11.42
C GLU A 225 6.04 -19.72 10.79
N PHE A 226 4.86 -19.63 11.42
CA PHE A 226 3.64 -20.27 10.90
C PHE A 226 3.30 -19.76 9.49
N SER A 227 3.32 -18.45 9.32
CA SER A 227 2.86 -17.80 8.08
C SER A 227 3.85 -18.04 6.95
N LEU A 228 5.14 -17.97 7.26
CA LEU A 228 6.19 -18.31 6.32
C LEU A 228 6.10 -19.78 5.92
N SER A 229 5.87 -20.70 6.85
CA SER A 229 5.61 -22.10 6.53
C SER A 229 4.41 -22.28 5.60
N ALA A 230 3.32 -21.54 5.81
CA ALA A 230 2.16 -21.58 4.91
C ALA A 230 2.48 -21.06 3.50
N ILE A 231 3.25 -19.98 3.38
CA ILE A 231 3.62 -19.35 2.11
C ILE A 231 4.61 -20.20 1.31
N PHE A 232 5.58 -20.81 2.00
CA PHE A 232 6.59 -21.67 1.37
C PHE A 232 6.13 -23.12 1.18
N GLY A 233 4.91 -23.45 1.61
CA GLY A 233 4.25 -24.71 1.26
C GLY A 233 4.48 -25.86 2.23
N ASP A 234 4.89 -25.59 3.47
CA ASP A 234 5.21 -26.61 4.48
C ASP A 234 3.95 -27.30 5.07
N PHE A 235 2.75 -26.84 4.72
CA PHE A 235 1.48 -27.44 5.17
C PHE A 235 0.70 -28.08 4.02
N ASP A 236 0.15 -29.27 4.30
CA ASP A 236 -0.77 -30.00 3.42
C ASP A 236 -2.17 -29.39 3.40
N THR A 237 -2.60 -28.83 4.53
CA THR A 237 -3.91 -28.18 4.66
C THR A 237 -3.84 -26.70 4.33
N LYS A 238 -4.92 -26.15 3.78
CA LYS A 238 -5.07 -24.70 3.55
C LYS A 238 -5.02 -23.94 4.88
N LYS A 239 -4.22 -22.88 4.93
CA LYS A 239 -4.08 -21.97 6.08
C LYS A 239 -4.58 -20.57 5.72
N PHE A 240 -5.00 -19.82 6.74
CA PHE A 240 -5.65 -18.53 6.58
C PHE A 240 -4.95 -17.44 7.39
N VAL A 241 -4.85 -16.25 6.83
CA VAL A 241 -4.09 -15.13 7.42
C VAL A 241 -4.73 -14.63 8.72
N TYR A 242 -6.06 -14.59 8.76
CA TYR A 242 -6.81 -13.91 9.82
C TYR A 242 -7.52 -14.86 10.78
N LYS A 243 -7.20 -16.17 10.75
CA LYS A 243 -7.74 -17.14 11.70
C LYS A 243 -6.81 -17.35 12.90
N MET A 244 -7.39 -17.87 13.97
CA MET A 244 -6.66 -18.30 15.16
C MET A 244 -5.85 -19.57 14.88
N TYR A 245 -4.80 -19.81 15.65
CA TYR A 245 -4.09 -21.09 15.60
C TYR A 245 -5.01 -22.26 15.96
N PRO A 246 -5.00 -23.40 15.24
CA PRO A 246 -4.03 -23.84 14.21
C PRO A 246 -4.43 -23.55 12.75
N GLU A 247 -5.51 -22.81 12.51
CA GLU A 247 -5.99 -22.47 11.16
C GLU A 247 -5.24 -21.27 10.56
N GLY A 248 -4.78 -20.37 11.43
CA GLY A 248 -4.00 -19.19 11.10
C GLY A 248 -2.97 -18.82 12.16
N PRO A 249 -2.22 -17.71 11.97
CA PRO A 249 -1.10 -17.35 12.84
C PRO A 249 -1.51 -16.63 14.12
N ILE A 250 -2.77 -16.22 14.27
CA ILE A 250 -3.18 -15.33 15.36
C ILE A 250 -3.11 -16.07 16.70
N THR A 251 -2.25 -15.56 17.58
CA THR A 251 -1.99 -16.02 18.94
C THR A 251 -1.68 -14.82 19.82
N GLN A 252 -1.65 -15.00 21.15
CA GLN A 252 -1.22 -13.94 22.07
C GLN A 252 0.20 -13.41 21.76
N TYR A 253 1.11 -14.28 21.31
CA TYR A 253 2.49 -13.91 20.98
C TYR A 253 2.55 -13.02 19.73
N LEU A 254 1.75 -13.33 18.71
CA LEU A 254 1.62 -12.49 17.52
C LEU A 254 1.09 -11.10 17.88
N ILE A 255 0.07 -11.03 18.73
CA ILE A 255 -0.52 -9.75 19.16
C ILE A 255 0.47 -8.92 19.99
N ARG A 256 1.26 -9.56 20.84
CA ARG A 256 2.37 -8.89 21.54
C ARG A 256 3.39 -8.30 20.57
N ASP A 257 3.82 -9.07 19.57
CA ASP A 257 4.77 -8.59 18.56
C ASP A 257 4.16 -7.44 17.73
N MET A 258 2.87 -7.51 17.40
CA MET A 258 2.15 -6.43 16.71
C MET A 258 2.12 -5.13 17.53
N LEU A 259 1.80 -5.22 18.82
CA LEU A 259 1.80 -4.06 19.72
C LEU A 259 3.22 -3.47 19.87
N ALA A 260 4.22 -4.33 20.05
CA ALA A 260 5.61 -3.92 20.20
C ALA A 260 6.13 -3.21 18.94
N GLN A 261 5.88 -3.76 17.76
CA GLN A 261 6.22 -3.11 16.49
C GLN A 261 5.50 -1.77 16.31
N TRP A 262 4.21 -1.69 16.63
CA TRP A 262 3.50 -0.42 16.56
C TRP A 262 4.14 0.63 17.47
N LYS A 263 4.54 0.28 18.70
CA LYS A 263 5.26 1.18 19.60
C LYS A 263 6.61 1.62 19.05
N GLU A 264 7.38 0.71 18.45
CA GLU A 264 8.64 1.03 17.77
C GLU A 264 8.42 2.05 16.65
N ILE A 265 7.40 1.85 15.81
CA ILE A 265 7.04 2.81 14.75
C ILE A 265 6.57 4.14 15.35
N MET A 266 5.79 4.13 16.44
CA MET A 266 5.34 5.37 17.08
C MET A 266 6.51 6.18 17.66
N ASN A 267 7.56 5.53 18.16
CA ASN A 267 8.77 6.22 18.61
C ASN A 267 9.48 6.92 17.44
N ILE A 268 9.54 6.27 16.26
CA ILE A 268 10.08 6.87 15.04
C ILE A 268 9.26 8.10 14.63
N VAL A 269 7.93 7.92 14.53
CA VAL A 269 6.98 8.97 14.14
C VAL A 269 7.06 10.17 15.09
N GLU A 270 7.15 9.93 16.40
CA GLU A 270 7.30 10.98 17.42
C GLU A 270 8.64 11.71 17.33
N LYS A 271 9.75 10.98 17.09
CA LYS A 271 11.07 11.59 16.83
C LYS A 271 11.06 12.52 15.62
N MET A 272 10.19 12.23 14.65
CA MET A 272 9.95 13.05 13.46
C MET A 272 8.86 14.11 13.65
N LYS A 273 8.40 14.35 14.90
CA LYS A 273 7.36 15.33 15.27
C LYS A 273 6.01 15.11 14.57
N ILE A 274 5.74 13.89 14.12
CA ILE A 274 4.46 13.52 13.51
C ILE A 274 3.50 13.03 14.62
N LYS A 275 2.21 13.32 14.47
CA LYS A 275 1.19 12.90 15.43
C LYS A 275 1.09 11.36 15.49
N ARG A 276 1.22 10.83 16.71
CA ARG A 276 1.02 9.40 17.03
C ARG A 276 -0.37 8.94 16.61
N LEU A 277 -0.44 7.70 16.15
CA LEU A 277 -1.66 7.02 15.73
C LEU A 277 -2.21 6.18 16.88
N ASN A 278 -3.50 6.28 17.19
CA ASN A 278 -4.18 5.28 18.00
C ASN A 278 -4.50 4.04 17.14
N LEU A 279 -3.78 2.94 17.36
CA LEU A 279 -3.89 1.75 16.50
C LEU A 279 -5.28 1.12 16.54
N LEU A 280 -5.84 0.91 17.74
CA LEU A 280 -7.13 0.23 17.88
C LEU A 280 -8.27 1.05 17.27
N GLN A 281 -8.26 2.37 17.51
CA GLN A 281 -9.20 3.29 16.89
C GLN A 281 -9.06 3.27 15.37
N PHE A 282 -7.84 3.37 14.84
CA PHE A 282 -7.61 3.32 13.41
C PHE A 282 -8.05 1.99 12.77
N MET A 283 -7.82 0.86 13.44
CA MET A 283 -8.25 -0.47 12.99
C MET A 283 -9.78 -0.64 12.96
N THR A 284 -10.50 0.09 13.81
CA THR A 284 -11.95 -0.05 14.03
C THR A 284 -12.74 1.00 13.26
N ASP A 285 -12.36 2.27 13.36
CA ASP A 285 -13.11 3.40 12.81
C ASP A 285 -12.82 3.61 11.31
N ASP A 286 -11.56 3.44 10.88
CA ASP A 286 -11.12 3.76 9.51
C ASP A 286 -10.86 2.52 8.63
N ASN A 287 -10.93 1.32 9.22
CA ASN A 287 -10.75 0.06 8.52
C ASN A 287 -11.99 -0.83 8.60
N TYR A 288 -12.05 -1.77 9.55
CA TYR A 288 -13.18 -2.68 9.67
C TYR A 288 -13.81 -2.53 11.06
N PRO A 289 -15.08 -2.10 11.15
CA PRO A 289 -15.74 -1.89 12.42
C PRO A 289 -16.00 -3.21 13.12
N VAL A 290 -16.14 -3.15 14.44
CA VAL A 290 -16.67 -4.23 15.27
C VAL A 290 -17.91 -3.75 16.01
N ARG A 291 -18.65 -4.69 16.61
CA ARG A 291 -19.76 -4.39 17.50
C ARG A 291 -19.23 -3.73 18.79
N LEU A 292 -19.94 -2.74 19.32
CA LEU A 292 -19.50 -1.99 20.51
C LEU A 292 -19.55 -2.85 21.78
N GLU A 293 -20.33 -3.93 21.75
CA GLU A 293 -20.39 -4.98 22.75
C GLU A 293 -19.08 -5.77 22.83
N SER A 294 -18.31 -5.84 21.73
CA SER A 294 -16.99 -6.47 21.71
C SER A 294 -15.88 -5.51 22.13
N LEU A 295 -15.96 -4.24 21.71
CA LEU A 295 -14.99 -3.20 22.06
C LEU A 295 -15.70 -1.89 22.37
N SER A 296 -15.55 -1.42 23.62
CA SER A 296 -16.19 -0.18 24.06
C SER A 296 -15.52 1.05 23.44
N ARG A 297 -16.28 2.14 23.27
CA ARG A 297 -15.71 3.43 22.84
C ARG A 297 -14.64 3.93 23.81
N GLN A 298 -14.83 3.71 25.11
CA GLN A 298 -13.86 4.10 26.13
C GLN A 298 -12.50 3.42 25.91
N ASP A 299 -12.49 2.11 25.65
CA ASP A 299 -11.26 1.37 25.40
C ASP A 299 -10.60 1.78 24.07
N ILE A 300 -11.42 1.96 23.02
CA ILE A 300 -10.94 2.40 21.71
C ILE A 300 -10.27 3.77 21.80
N GLU A 301 -10.92 4.74 22.44
CA GLU A 301 -10.44 6.13 22.50
C GLU A 301 -9.24 6.29 23.44
N ASN A 302 -9.22 5.55 24.55
CA ASN A 302 -8.12 5.61 25.53
C ASN A 302 -6.99 4.63 25.26
N PHE A 303 -7.04 3.83 24.18
CA PHE A 303 -6.10 2.74 23.90
C PHE A 303 -4.63 3.09 24.14
N ASN A 304 -4.18 4.27 23.70
CA ASN A 304 -2.79 4.72 23.85
C ASN A 304 -2.35 4.92 25.31
N HIS A 305 -3.29 5.10 26.24
CA HIS A 305 -3.06 5.34 27.67
C HIS A 305 -3.26 4.07 28.52
N LEU A 306 -3.69 2.97 27.91
CA LEU A 306 -3.90 1.71 28.60
C LEU A 306 -2.57 0.97 28.83
N GLU A 307 -2.56 0.15 29.88
CA GLU A 307 -1.46 -0.77 30.17
C GLU A 307 -1.23 -1.77 29.03
N ASN A 308 0.02 -2.22 28.85
CA ASN A 308 0.43 -3.07 27.73
C ASN A 308 -0.42 -4.33 27.59
N ILE A 309 -0.67 -5.04 28.70
CA ILE A 309 -1.47 -6.27 28.69
C ILE A 309 -2.90 -5.98 28.25
N HIS A 310 -3.46 -4.84 28.66
CA HIS A 310 -4.80 -4.44 28.25
C HIS A 310 -4.83 -4.09 26.75
N GLN A 311 -3.82 -3.38 26.24
CA GLN A 311 -3.68 -3.13 24.80
C GLN A 311 -3.58 -4.45 24.00
N GLU A 312 -2.76 -5.41 24.44
CA GLU A 312 -2.65 -6.74 23.84
C GLU A 312 -4.02 -7.45 23.84
N TYR A 313 -4.74 -7.41 24.97
CA TYR A 313 -6.05 -8.03 25.09
C TYR A 313 -7.07 -7.45 24.11
N LEU A 314 -7.15 -6.12 23.99
CA LEU A 314 -8.10 -5.46 23.09
C LEU A 314 -7.77 -5.72 21.62
N LEU A 315 -6.49 -5.76 21.25
CA LEU A 315 -6.06 -6.14 19.90
C LEU A 315 -6.45 -7.60 19.60
N TYR A 316 -6.28 -8.50 20.56
CA TYR A 316 -6.70 -9.89 20.43
C TYR A 316 -8.22 -9.99 20.22
N ILE A 317 -9.02 -9.31 21.06
CA ILE A 317 -10.49 -9.23 20.91
C ILE A 317 -10.87 -8.67 19.54
N ARG A 318 -10.17 -7.63 19.07
CA ARG A 318 -10.42 -7.04 17.75
C ARG A 318 -10.32 -8.09 16.65
N TYR A 319 -9.30 -8.94 16.67
CA TYR A 319 -9.12 -9.99 15.68
C TYR A 319 -10.14 -11.13 15.82
N THR A 320 -10.46 -11.55 17.04
CA THR A 320 -11.49 -12.59 17.25
C THR A 320 -12.87 -12.12 16.81
N SER A 321 -13.19 -10.85 17.02
CA SER A 321 -14.47 -10.23 16.61
C SER A 321 -14.64 -10.11 15.10
N LEU A 322 -13.57 -10.32 14.34
CA LEU A 322 -13.55 -10.27 12.87
C LEU A 322 -13.22 -11.63 12.24
N LEU A 323 -13.38 -12.72 13.00
CA LEU A 323 -13.35 -14.06 12.41
C LEU A 323 -14.49 -14.25 11.40
N ILE A 324 -15.62 -13.61 11.70
CA ILE A 324 -16.78 -13.43 10.82
C ILE A 324 -16.96 -11.95 10.50
N ASP A 325 -17.80 -11.62 9.53
CA ASP A 325 -18.31 -10.25 9.38
C ASP A 325 -19.51 -10.07 10.32
N PRO A 326 -19.36 -9.33 11.44
CA PRO A 326 -20.41 -9.19 12.46
C PRO A 326 -21.57 -8.29 11.99
N PHE A 327 -21.51 -7.74 10.78
CA PHE A 327 -22.57 -6.95 10.15
C PHE A 327 -23.18 -7.64 8.93
N SER A 328 -22.66 -8.80 8.50
CA SER A 328 -23.29 -9.61 7.47
C SER A 328 -24.63 -10.18 7.97
N GLU A 329 -25.55 -10.44 7.05
CA GLU A 329 -26.78 -11.17 7.39
C GLU A 329 -26.42 -12.64 7.64
N PRO A 330 -26.77 -13.21 8.80
CA PRO A 330 -26.52 -14.62 9.06
C PRO A 330 -27.39 -15.50 8.17
N ASP A 331 -26.89 -16.69 7.84
CA ASP A 331 -27.66 -17.71 7.16
C ASP A 331 -28.78 -18.29 8.06
N LYS A 332 -29.57 -19.22 7.51
CA LYS A 332 -30.67 -19.90 8.23
C LYS A 332 -30.22 -20.68 9.48
N ASN A 333 -28.93 -20.96 9.63
CA ASN A 333 -28.34 -21.65 10.77
C ASN A 333 -27.68 -20.67 11.76
N GLY A 334 -27.77 -19.36 11.52
CA GLY A 334 -27.12 -18.34 12.34
C GLY A 334 -25.64 -18.11 12.01
N GLN A 335 -25.13 -18.64 10.89
CA GLN A 335 -23.74 -18.48 10.49
C GLN A 335 -23.55 -17.19 9.68
N TYR A 336 -22.63 -16.35 10.15
CA TYR A 336 -22.24 -15.12 9.45
C TYR A 336 -21.20 -15.43 8.36
N PHE A 337 -20.98 -14.47 7.46
CA PHE A 337 -19.96 -14.58 6.42
C PHE A 337 -18.56 -14.78 7.05
N ASP A 338 -17.82 -15.79 6.60
CA ASP A 338 -16.47 -16.09 7.10
C ASP A 338 -15.45 -15.08 6.56
N PHE A 339 -15.34 -13.96 7.28
CA PHE A 339 -14.45 -12.85 6.95
C PHE A 339 -12.97 -13.21 7.11
N SER A 340 -12.65 -14.18 7.96
CA SER A 340 -11.28 -14.63 8.22
C SER A 340 -10.71 -15.58 7.17
N ALA A 341 -11.53 -16.11 6.25
CA ALA A 341 -11.15 -17.11 5.25
C ALA A 341 -10.26 -16.58 4.10
N VAL A 342 -9.30 -15.70 4.41
CA VAL A 342 -8.30 -15.19 3.45
C VAL A 342 -7.10 -16.15 3.41
N PRO A 343 -6.87 -16.90 2.32
CA PRO A 343 -5.78 -17.86 2.26
C PRO A 343 -4.42 -17.20 2.06
N PHE A 344 -3.37 -17.83 2.60
CA PHE A 344 -2.01 -17.52 2.18
C PHE A 344 -1.82 -17.84 0.70
N ARG A 345 -1.25 -16.88 -0.04
CA ARG A 345 -0.71 -17.15 -1.38
C ARG A 345 0.61 -17.90 -1.18
N LYS A 346 0.81 -18.97 -1.95
CA LYS A 346 2.08 -19.71 -1.94
C LYS A 346 3.08 -19.07 -2.91
N ILE A 347 4.35 -19.42 -2.76
CA ILE A 347 5.37 -19.20 -3.81
C ILE A 347 4.89 -19.79 -5.14
N PHE A 348 5.30 -19.18 -6.24
CA PHE A 348 4.82 -19.54 -7.57
C PHE A 348 5.91 -19.32 -8.61
N VAL A 349 5.81 -20.03 -9.73
CA VAL A 349 6.64 -19.74 -10.90
C VAL A 349 6.02 -18.57 -11.65
N ASN A 350 6.76 -17.47 -11.76
CA ASN A 350 6.33 -16.29 -12.50
C ASN A 350 6.37 -16.54 -14.01
N ARG A 351 5.80 -15.62 -14.79
CA ARG A 351 5.72 -15.78 -16.26
C ARG A 351 7.09 -15.79 -16.98
N ALA A 352 8.17 -15.40 -16.30
CA ALA A 352 9.53 -15.47 -16.82
C ALA A 352 10.24 -16.80 -16.43
N GLY A 353 9.54 -17.72 -15.77
CA GLY A 353 10.07 -19.03 -15.37
C GLY A 353 10.81 -19.03 -14.03
N TYR A 354 10.83 -17.92 -13.30
CA TYR A 354 11.49 -17.83 -11.99
C TYR A 354 10.49 -18.11 -10.87
N TRP A 355 10.91 -18.89 -9.87
CA TRP A 355 10.21 -18.93 -8.59
C TRP A 355 10.23 -17.54 -7.95
N ASP A 356 9.07 -17.09 -7.52
CA ASP A 356 8.86 -15.78 -6.92
C ASP A 356 7.99 -15.90 -5.67
N ILE A 357 8.18 -14.92 -4.79
CA ILE A 357 7.48 -14.80 -3.52
C ILE A 357 6.25 -13.91 -3.76
N PRO A 358 5.07 -14.30 -3.24
CA PRO A 358 3.87 -13.48 -3.33
C PRO A 358 4.09 -12.08 -2.73
N ARG A 359 3.26 -11.15 -3.17
CA ARG A 359 3.27 -9.75 -2.73
C ARG A 359 3.37 -9.61 -1.20
N MET A 360 2.63 -10.42 -0.46
CA MET A 360 2.77 -10.55 0.99
C MET A 360 3.55 -11.84 1.27
N PRO A 361 4.77 -11.79 1.84
CA PRO A 361 5.39 -10.63 2.49
C PRO A 361 6.42 -9.87 1.64
N LYS A 362 6.58 -10.12 0.33
CA LYS A 362 7.64 -9.46 -0.48
C LYS A 362 7.67 -7.92 -0.34
N GLU A 363 6.51 -7.27 -0.48
CA GLU A 363 6.41 -5.82 -0.27
C GLU A 363 6.59 -5.45 1.19
N ASP A 364 6.05 -6.25 2.12
CA ASP A 364 6.15 -5.98 3.56
C ASP A 364 7.61 -6.04 4.04
N TYR A 365 8.43 -6.90 3.42
CA TYR A 365 9.88 -6.95 3.63
C TYR A 365 10.57 -5.64 3.22
N TYR A 366 10.24 -5.08 2.05
CA TYR A 366 10.74 -3.76 1.66
C TYR A 366 10.32 -2.69 2.68
N ARG A 367 9.02 -2.62 3.02
CA ARG A 367 8.49 -1.61 3.96
C ARG A 367 9.19 -1.67 5.30
N ILE A 368 9.34 -2.85 5.87
CA ILE A 368 9.91 -3.01 7.20
C ILE A 368 11.42 -2.74 7.21
N LYS A 369 12.14 -3.03 6.12
CA LYS A 369 13.55 -2.64 5.95
C LYS A 369 13.73 -1.13 5.85
N ILE A 370 12.84 -0.43 5.13
CA ILE A 370 12.83 1.03 5.09
C ILE A 370 12.61 1.62 6.49
N ILE A 371 11.60 1.13 7.23
CA ILE A 371 11.32 1.57 8.61
C ILE A 371 12.53 1.29 9.52
N GLN A 372 13.14 0.11 9.44
CA GLN A 372 14.34 -0.25 10.21
C GLN A 372 15.50 0.72 9.91
N GLY A 373 15.75 1.04 8.64
CA GLY A 373 16.81 1.96 8.26
C GLY A 373 16.57 3.38 8.76
N ILE A 374 15.33 3.87 8.69
CA ILE A 374 14.95 5.17 9.29
C ILE A 374 15.16 5.15 10.80
N ALA A 375 14.76 4.07 11.49
CA ALA A 375 14.96 3.93 12.93
C ALA A 375 16.46 4.02 13.31
N LYS A 376 17.31 3.27 12.59
CA LYS A 376 18.76 3.27 12.78
C LYS A 376 19.35 4.66 12.55
N TYR A 377 18.92 5.35 11.48
CA TYR A 377 19.36 6.72 11.19
C TYR A 377 19.01 7.70 12.32
N LEU A 378 17.83 7.54 12.93
CA LEU A 378 17.38 8.37 14.05
C LEU A 378 17.92 7.92 15.42
N GLY A 379 18.78 6.89 15.46
CA GLY A 379 19.34 6.35 16.70
C GLY A 379 18.31 5.62 17.59
N LEU A 380 17.27 5.04 16.98
CA LEU A 380 16.21 4.31 17.68
C LEU A 380 16.38 2.80 17.53
N HIS A 381 16.08 2.07 18.61
CA HIS A 381 16.08 0.61 18.61
C HIS A 381 14.70 0.07 18.20
N CYS A 382 14.72 -0.98 17.36
CA CYS A 382 13.51 -1.65 16.87
C CYS A 382 13.65 -3.19 16.91
N PRO A 383 13.80 -3.78 18.12
CA PRO A 383 14.10 -5.22 18.25
C PRO A 383 13.00 -6.14 17.68
N THR A 384 11.74 -5.73 17.69
CA THR A 384 10.64 -6.51 17.12
C THR A 384 10.68 -6.47 15.60
N ILE A 385 10.95 -5.30 15.02
CA ILE A 385 11.23 -5.16 13.58
C ILE A 385 12.43 -6.02 13.17
N ASP A 386 13.53 -5.97 13.93
CA ASP A 386 14.73 -6.77 13.68
C ASP A 386 14.42 -8.27 13.70
N LYS A 387 13.57 -8.72 14.64
CA LYS A 387 13.08 -10.09 14.73
C LYS A 387 12.33 -10.49 13.46
N PHE A 388 11.40 -9.68 12.96
CA PHE A 388 10.64 -10.01 11.74
C PHE A 388 11.54 -10.13 10.52
N ILE A 389 12.44 -9.16 10.33
CA ILE A 389 13.42 -9.15 9.25
C ILE A 389 14.27 -10.42 9.29
N LYS A 390 14.85 -10.74 10.44
CA LYS A 390 15.68 -11.93 10.63
C LYS A 390 14.91 -13.22 10.33
N THR A 391 13.67 -13.32 10.80
CA THR A 391 12.80 -14.48 10.57
C THR A 391 12.55 -14.70 9.08
N TYR A 392 12.23 -13.63 8.34
CA TYR A 392 12.03 -13.70 6.90
C TYR A 392 13.32 -14.01 6.13
N GLU A 393 14.40 -13.28 6.41
CA GLU A 393 15.72 -13.46 5.77
C GLU A 393 16.24 -14.90 5.96
N SER A 394 16.16 -15.42 7.19
CA SER A 394 16.55 -16.81 7.48
C SER A 394 15.70 -17.83 6.71
N LYS A 395 14.40 -17.57 6.53
CA LYS A 395 13.52 -18.46 5.76
C LYS A 395 13.87 -18.42 4.27
N ILE A 396 14.05 -17.24 3.67
CA ILE A 396 14.36 -17.17 2.23
C ILE A 396 15.70 -17.80 1.90
N GLU A 397 16.71 -17.65 2.77
CA GLU A 397 18.02 -18.28 2.62
C GLU A 397 17.91 -19.81 2.67
N LYS A 398 17.17 -20.35 3.66
CA LYS A 398 16.92 -21.80 3.78
C LYS A 398 16.21 -22.36 2.55
N ILE A 399 15.22 -21.63 2.03
CA ILE A 399 14.48 -22.06 0.83
C ILE A 399 15.37 -21.96 -0.41
N ALA A 400 16.14 -20.89 -0.57
CA ALA A 400 17.07 -20.73 -1.69
C ALA A 400 18.10 -21.86 -1.75
N GLN A 401 18.61 -22.30 -0.60
CA GLN A 401 19.48 -23.48 -0.51
C GLN A 401 18.76 -24.77 -0.91
N SER A 402 17.50 -24.94 -0.51
CA SER A 402 16.70 -26.14 -0.82
C SER A 402 16.27 -26.22 -2.29
N TYR A 403 16.23 -25.07 -2.98
CA TYR A 403 15.86 -24.94 -4.40
C TYR A 403 17.08 -24.77 -5.31
N LYS A 404 18.27 -25.20 -4.87
CA LYS A 404 19.51 -25.07 -5.65
C LYS A 404 19.35 -25.72 -7.04
N GLY A 405 19.67 -24.96 -8.09
CA GLY A 405 19.50 -25.39 -9.49
C GLY A 405 18.17 -24.97 -10.13
N GLN A 406 17.22 -24.42 -9.36
CA GLN A 406 16.03 -23.76 -9.91
C GLN A 406 16.31 -22.28 -10.23
N LEU A 407 15.52 -21.71 -11.13
CA LEU A 407 15.55 -20.27 -11.39
C LEU A 407 14.81 -19.53 -10.27
N LEU A 408 15.53 -18.77 -9.46
CA LEU A 408 14.97 -17.97 -8.36
C LEU A 408 14.98 -16.49 -8.73
N SER A 409 13.89 -15.79 -8.43
CA SER A 409 13.83 -14.34 -8.57
C SER A 409 14.66 -13.62 -7.50
N ASN A 410 14.88 -12.31 -7.68
CA ASN A 410 15.61 -11.49 -6.72
C ASN A 410 14.99 -11.45 -5.31
N ALA A 411 13.73 -11.89 -5.16
CA ALA A 411 13.03 -11.96 -3.88
C ALA A 411 13.63 -12.96 -2.89
N TYR A 412 14.45 -13.91 -3.35
CA TYR A 412 15.12 -14.91 -2.52
C TYR A 412 16.48 -14.47 -1.98
N TYR A 413 16.95 -13.28 -2.36
CA TYR A 413 18.20 -12.72 -1.86
C TYR A 413 17.92 -11.68 -0.79
N VAL A 414 18.78 -11.64 0.24
CA VAL A 414 18.75 -10.58 1.24
C VAL A 414 19.05 -9.25 0.57
N GLN A 415 18.07 -8.35 0.62
CA GLN A 415 18.18 -6.99 0.07
C GLN A 415 18.50 -6.00 1.19
N SER A 416 19.45 -5.09 0.97
CA SER A 416 19.75 -4.00 1.92
C SER A 416 18.88 -2.77 1.69
N PHE A 417 18.56 -2.47 0.42
CA PHE A 417 17.88 -1.25 -0.01
C PHE A 417 18.63 0.05 0.38
N ASP A 418 19.96 -0.02 0.46
CA ASP A 418 20.80 1.10 0.94
C ASP A 418 20.67 2.36 0.08
N GLU A 419 20.51 2.22 -1.24
CA GLU A 419 20.33 3.38 -2.13
C GLU A 419 19.06 4.16 -1.77
N ASP A 420 17.93 3.45 -1.63
CA ASP A 420 16.65 4.03 -1.23
C ASP A 420 16.73 4.65 0.17
N LEU A 421 17.33 3.93 1.13
CA LEU A 421 17.52 4.40 2.49
C LEU A 421 18.35 5.67 2.56
N ASN A 422 19.45 5.75 1.81
CA ASN A 422 20.30 6.94 1.77
C ASN A 422 19.54 8.16 1.25
N MET A 423 18.75 7.99 0.18
CA MET A 423 17.91 9.06 -0.36
C MET A 423 16.85 9.52 0.65
N ILE A 424 16.15 8.57 1.26
CA ILE A 424 15.10 8.85 2.26
C ILE A 424 15.69 9.58 3.47
N CYS A 425 16.75 9.05 4.08
CA CYS A 425 17.36 9.63 5.27
C CYS A 425 17.96 11.02 4.99
N SER A 426 18.50 11.24 3.79
CA SER A 426 19.00 12.56 3.39
C SER A 426 17.90 13.63 3.37
N GLU A 427 16.70 13.30 2.89
CA GLU A 427 15.56 14.24 2.93
C GLU A 427 14.99 14.40 4.33
N ILE A 428 14.93 13.32 5.12
CA ILE A 428 14.55 13.40 6.53
C ILE A 428 15.48 14.37 7.29
N GLN A 429 16.79 14.32 7.02
CA GLN A 429 17.75 15.22 7.63
C GLN A 429 17.46 16.68 7.34
N LYS A 430 17.14 17.02 6.09
CA LYS A 430 16.81 18.39 5.69
C LYS A 430 15.61 18.91 6.45
N ASN A 431 14.57 18.08 6.59
CA ASN A 431 13.34 18.45 7.28
C ASN A 431 13.53 18.62 8.78
N ILE A 432 14.40 17.83 9.42
CA ILE A 432 14.72 17.98 10.84
C ILE A 432 15.69 19.15 11.09
N GLY A 433 16.66 19.35 10.20
CA GLY A 433 17.70 20.37 10.33
C GLY A 433 17.27 21.79 9.97
N GLY A 434 16.28 21.95 9.08
CA GLY A 434 15.72 23.26 8.72
C GLY A 434 15.09 24.03 9.88
N GLU A 435 14.62 23.33 10.92
CA GLU A 435 14.01 23.94 12.11
C GLU A 435 15.03 24.37 13.19
N MET A 436 16.35 24.17 12.98
CA MET A 436 17.39 24.71 13.88
C MET A 436 17.96 26.06 13.41
N VAL A 437 17.43 26.62 12.31
CA VAL A 437 17.90 27.89 11.70
C VAL A 437 16.80 28.95 11.62
N GLU A 438 15.62 28.73 12.23
CA GLU A 438 14.59 29.78 12.43
C GLU A 438 14.53 30.28 13.87
#